data_AF-A0A089PBD6-F1
#
_entry.id   AF-A0A089PBD6-F1
#
_cell.length_a   1.000
_cell.length_b   1.000
_cell.length_c   1.000
_cell.angle_alpha   90.00
_cell.angle_beta   90.00
_cell.angle_gamma   90.00
#
_symmetry.space_group_name_H-M   'P 1'
#
loop_
_entity.id
_entity.type
_entity.pdbx_description
1 polymer ?
#
loop_
_entity_poly.entity_id
_entity_poly.type
_entity_poly.pdbx_seq_one_letter_code
_entity_poly.pdbx_strand_id
1 'polypeptide(L)'
;MKWEYQVIHLNVDDSSSKSEEASNPEAASEKLKGSLSPDFLKDQFPDQYQENEGSEHPAIQLSKFLNKKGLDRWEFSETIEIGEMLFLIMKRQVD
;
A
#
# COMPACT_ATOMS: atom_id res chain seq x y z
N MET A 1 1.89 -3.15 -36.75
CA MET A 1 1.34 -2.98 -35.39
C MET A 1 2.42 -3.38 -34.41
N LYS A 2 2.85 -2.46 -33.54
CA LYS A 2 3.81 -2.73 -32.48
C LYS A 2 3.08 -2.72 -31.14
N TRP A 3 3.51 -3.59 -30.24
CA TRP A 3 2.96 -3.67 -28.89
C TRP A 3 4.00 -3.19 -27.89
N GLU A 4 3.56 -2.38 -26.95
CA GLU A 4 4.30 -2.05 -25.74
C GLU A 4 3.70 -2.83 -24.58
N TYR A 5 4.55 -3.39 -23.72
CA TYR A 5 4.14 -4.19 -22.58
C TYR A 5 4.60 -3.54 -21.27
N GLN A 6 3.76 -3.62 -20.25
CA GLN A 6 4.03 -3.15 -18.91
C GLN A 6 3.75 -4.27 -17.92
N VAL A 7 4.73 -4.54 -17.04
CA VAL A 7 4.65 -5.55 -15.99
C VAL A 7 4.52 -4.84 -14.66
N ILE A 8 3.52 -5.22 -13.87
CA ILE A 8 3.24 -4.64 -12.56
C ILE A 8 3.32 -5.75 -11.53
N HIS A 9 4.21 -5.62 -10.55
CA HIS A 9 4.26 -6.51 -9.41
C HIS A 9 3.20 -6.10 -8.39
N LEU A 10 2.35 -7.04 -7.98
CA LEU A 10 1.39 -6.86 -6.90
C LEU A 10 2.01 -7.39 -5.62
N ASN A 11 2.21 -6.49 -4.65
CA ASN A 11 2.52 -6.94 -3.30
C ASN A 11 1.22 -7.36 -2.60
N VAL A 12 1.06 -8.66 -2.36
CA VAL A 12 -0.07 -9.25 -1.63
C VAL A 12 0.36 -9.64 -0.22
N ASP A 13 1.35 -8.95 0.35
CA ASP A 13 1.64 -9.07 1.77
C ASP A 13 0.40 -8.65 2.58
N ASP A 14 -0.21 -9.62 3.28
CA ASP A 14 -1.31 -9.45 4.25
C ASP A 14 -0.87 -8.66 5.51
N SER A 15 0.32 -8.05 5.45
CA SER A 15 0.94 -7.26 6.51
C SER A 15 0.57 -5.79 6.47
N SER A 16 -0.48 -5.39 5.74
CA SER A 16 -1.18 -4.13 6.01
C SER A 16 -1.70 -4.06 7.45
N SER A 17 -1.83 -5.21 8.12
CA SER A 17 -2.04 -5.35 9.56
C SER A 17 -0.83 -4.98 10.45
N LYS A 18 0.38 -4.80 9.90
CA LYS A 18 1.59 -4.41 10.66
C LYS A 18 1.91 -2.92 10.62
N SER A 19 1.00 -2.08 10.12
CA SER A 19 1.14 -0.63 10.28
C SER A 19 0.56 -0.11 11.61
N GLU A 20 -0.18 -0.95 12.36
CA GLU A 20 -0.82 -0.52 13.60
C GLU A 20 0.08 -0.62 14.85
N GLU A 21 1.10 -1.49 14.85
CA GLU A 21 2.01 -1.62 15.99
C GLU A 21 2.95 -0.40 16.17
N ALA A 22 3.11 0.43 15.15
CA ALA A 22 4.03 1.58 15.17
C ALA A 22 3.40 2.88 15.68
N SER A 23 2.07 2.93 15.82
CA SER A 23 1.32 4.16 16.14
C SER A 23 0.51 4.05 17.43
N ASN A 24 0.90 3.15 18.35
CA ASN A 24 0.30 3.07 19.68
C ASN A 24 1.17 3.83 20.73
N PRO A 25 0.77 5.04 21.16
CA PRO A 25 1.51 5.84 22.13
C PRO A 25 1.46 5.26 23.54
N GLU A 26 0.44 4.47 23.87
CA GLU A 26 0.37 3.71 25.13
C GLU A 26 1.48 2.65 25.17
N ALA A 27 1.66 1.88 24.09
CA ALA A 27 2.74 0.90 23.96
C ALA A 27 4.15 1.55 23.94
N ALA A 28 4.28 2.74 23.37
CA ALA A 28 5.53 3.50 23.38
C ALA A 28 5.89 4.03 24.78
N SER A 29 4.90 4.57 25.50
CA SER A 29 5.04 4.98 26.91
C SER A 29 5.48 3.80 27.79
N GLU A 30 4.88 2.62 27.62
CA GLU A 30 5.27 1.41 28.35
C GLU A 30 6.71 0.97 28.09
N LYS A 31 7.16 1.01 26.82
CA LYS A 31 8.58 0.74 26.47
C LYS A 31 9.54 1.74 27.12
N LEU A 32 9.09 2.98 27.29
CA LEU A 32 9.82 4.04 27.99
C LEU A 32 9.62 4.01 29.51
N LYS A 33 9.02 2.92 30.04
CA LYS A 33 8.70 2.72 31.47
C LYS A 33 7.88 3.86 32.08
N GLY A 34 7.03 4.50 31.27
CA GLY A 34 6.22 5.64 31.68
C GLY A 34 7.00 6.94 31.89
N SER A 35 8.25 7.05 31.40
CA SER A 35 9.01 8.30 31.50
C SER A 35 8.42 9.43 30.66
N LEU A 36 7.72 9.09 29.58
CA LEU A 36 6.93 10.01 28.77
C LEU A 36 5.49 9.49 28.73
N SER A 37 4.51 10.35 29.01
CA SER A 37 3.10 9.95 28.95
C SER A 37 2.64 9.76 27.51
N PRO A 38 1.63 8.90 27.26
CA PRO A 38 1.06 8.73 25.92
C PRO A 38 0.58 10.05 25.31
N ASP A 39 -0.01 10.93 26.13
CA ASP A 39 -0.48 12.26 25.69
C ASP A 39 0.68 13.16 25.24
N PHE A 40 1.81 13.11 25.96
CA PHE A 40 3.01 13.85 25.57
C PHE A 40 3.61 13.33 24.27
N LEU A 41 3.60 12.01 24.07
CA LEU A 41 4.06 11.39 22.83
C LEU A 41 3.16 11.76 21.63
N LYS A 42 1.83 11.78 21.81
CA LYS A 42 0.87 12.24 20.78
C LYS A 42 1.11 13.70 20.39
N ASP A 43 1.35 14.57 21.36
CA ASP A 43 1.55 16.00 21.14
C ASP A 43 2.89 16.34 20.46
N GLN A 44 3.96 15.62 20.82
CA GLN A 44 5.29 15.87 20.27
C GLN A 44 5.55 15.16 18.93
N PHE A 45 4.83 14.07 18.66
CA PHE A 45 4.96 13.30 17.42
C PHE A 45 3.59 13.10 16.76
N PRO A 46 2.87 14.18 16.41
CA PRO A 46 1.51 14.08 15.88
C PRO A 46 1.46 13.30 14.57
N ASP A 47 2.48 13.43 13.71
CA ASP A 47 2.54 12.69 12.43
C ASP A 47 2.71 11.17 12.61
N GLN A 48 3.24 10.73 13.76
CA GLN A 48 3.47 9.32 14.07
C GLN A 48 2.22 8.65 14.68
N TYR A 49 1.41 9.41 15.41
CA TYR A 49 0.26 8.91 16.17
C TYR A 49 -1.09 9.39 15.64
N GLN A 50 -1.11 10.13 14.52
CA GLN A 50 -2.34 10.33 13.76
C GLN A 50 -2.93 8.95 13.46
N GLU A 51 -4.19 8.75 13.87
CA GLU A 51 -5.01 7.65 13.37
C GLU A 51 -5.01 7.78 11.85
N ASN A 52 -4.15 7.00 11.20
CA ASN A 52 -4.30 6.77 9.78
C ASN A 52 -5.66 6.11 9.64
N GLU A 53 -6.66 6.89 9.18
CA GLU A 53 -7.92 6.34 8.69
C GLU A 53 -7.54 5.13 7.85
N GLY A 54 -7.97 3.94 8.31
CA GLY A 54 -7.38 2.67 7.92
C GLY A 54 -7.09 2.61 6.43
N SER A 55 -5.86 2.21 6.08
CA SER A 55 -5.38 2.18 4.71
C SER A 55 -6.46 1.65 3.77
N GLU A 56 -6.82 2.44 2.75
CA GLU A 56 -7.89 2.13 1.80
C GLU A 56 -7.82 0.66 1.36
N HIS A 57 -8.97 -0.04 1.40
CA HIS A 57 -9.02 -1.48 1.11
C HIS A 57 -8.26 -1.81 -0.20
N PRO A 58 -7.35 -2.80 -0.22
CA PRO A 58 -6.45 -3.04 -1.36
C PRO A 58 -7.16 -3.15 -2.72
N ALA A 59 -8.34 -3.75 -2.76
CA ALA A 59 -9.15 -3.82 -3.98
C ALA A 59 -9.57 -2.43 -4.53
N ILE A 60 -9.84 -1.45 -3.67
CA ILE A 60 -10.20 -0.08 -4.07
C ILE A 60 -8.95 0.63 -4.62
N GLN A 61 -7.81 0.49 -3.94
CA GLN A 61 -6.53 1.04 -4.41
C GLN A 61 -6.16 0.46 -5.79
N LEU A 62 -6.28 -0.86 -5.95
CA LEU A 62 -6.01 -1.53 -7.21
C LEU A 62 -6.99 -1.09 -8.31
N SER A 63 -8.28 -0.93 -7.99
CA SER A 63 -9.27 -0.41 -8.93
C SER A 63 -8.92 0.98 -9.44
N LYS A 64 -8.56 1.92 -8.54
CA LYS A 64 -8.10 3.27 -8.93
C LYS A 64 -6.87 3.20 -9.84
N PHE A 65 -5.91 2.34 -9.52
CA PHE A 65 -4.72 2.14 -10.32
C PHE A 65 -5.05 1.62 -11.73
N LEU A 66 -5.86 0.56 -11.84
CA LEU A 66 -6.24 -0.03 -13.13
C LEU A 66 -7.04 0.95 -14.00
N ASN A 67 -7.96 1.71 -13.40
CA ASN A 67 -8.70 2.74 -14.12
C ASN A 67 -7.77 3.82 -14.70
N LYS A 68 -6.76 4.26 -13.93
CA LYS A 68 -5.75 5.20 -14.42
C LYS A 68 -4.97 4.62 -15.60
N LYS A 69 -4.60 3.33 -15.55
CA LYS A 69 -3.92 2.65 -16.66
C LYS A 69 -4.79 2.55 -17.92
N GLY A 70 -6.08 2.28 -17.75
CA GLY A 70 -7.05 2.29 -18.86
C GLY A 70 -7.11 3.64 -19.58
N LEU A 71 -7.06 4.77 -18.84
CA LEU A 71 -7.00 6.12 -19.43
C LEU A 71 -5.75 6.33 -20.30
N ASP A 72 -4.62 5.72 -19.92
CA ASP A 72 -3.36 5.74 -20.66
C ASP A 72 -3.33 4.74 -21.84
N ARG A 73 -4.48 4.16 -22.19
CA ARG A 73 -4.71 3.14 -23.23
C ARG A 73 -3.99 1.81 -22.97
N TRP A 74 -3.68 1.50 -21.72
CA TRP A 74 -3.22 0.17 -21.35
C TRP A 74 -4.39 -0.79 -21.20
N GLU A 75 -4.27 -1.94 -21.84
CA GLU A 75 -5.19 -3.05 -21.75
C GLU A 75 -4.61 -4.11 -20.81
N PHE A 76 -5.42 -4.61 -19.89
CA PHE A 76 -5.04 -5.78 -19.11
C PHE A 76 -4.98 -7.02 -20.02
N SER A 77 -3.88 -7.78 -19.93
CA SER A 77 -3.67 -8.97 -20.74
C SER A 77 -3.85 -10.24 -19.91
N GLU A 78 -3.05 -10.41 -18.87
CA GLU A 78 -3.06 -11.60 -18.03
C GLU A 78 -2.37 -11.35 -16.69
N THR A 79 -2.51 -12.32 -15.79
CA THR A 79 -1.78 -12.37 -14.54
C THR A 79 -0.83 -13.55 -14.56
N ILE A 80 0.40 -13.37 -14.10
CA ILE A 80 1.42 -14.42 -14.02
C ILE A 80 1.91 -14.53 -12.58
N GLU A 81 2.01 -15.75 -12.08
CA GLU A 81 2.63 -16.07 -10.80
C GLU A 81 4.03 -16.65 -11.03
N ILE A 82 5.03 -16.12 -10.32
CA ILE A 82 6.41 -16.62 -10.35
C ILE A 82 6.86 -16.80 -8.90
N GLY A 83 6.83 -18.05 -8.42
CA GLY A 83 6.98 -18.33 -7.00
C GLY A 83 5.78 -17.76 -6.23
N GLU A 84 6.05 -16.94 -5.22
CA GLU A 84 5.01 -16.26 -4.41
C GLU A 84 4.66 -14.86 -4.95
N MET A 85 5.30 -14.41 -6.04
CA MET A 85 5.09 -13.08 -6.61
C MET A 85 3.98 -13.11 -7.65
N LEU A 86 3.07 -12.14 -7.56
CA LEU A 86 1.96 -11.96 -8.49
C LEU A 86 2.24 -10.77 -9.42
N PHE A 87 2.14 -10.97 -10.73
CA PHE A 87 2.37 -9.95 -11.73
C PHE A 87 1.16 -9.74 -12.64
N LEU A 88 0.78 -8.49 -12.87
CA LEU A 88 -0.16 -8.11 -13.92
C LEU A 88 0.61 -7.71 -15.17
N ILE A 89 0.25 -8.31 -16.30
CA ILE A 89 0.77 -7.97 -17.61
C ILE A 89 -0.27 -7.11 -18.31
N MET A 90 0.15 -5.90 -18.68
CA MET A 90 -0.63 -4.97 -19.48
C MET A 90 0.06 -4.77 -20.83
N LYS A 91 -0.74 -4.46 -21.85
CA LYS A 91 -0.24 -4.16 -23.20
C LYS A 91 -0.97 -2.95 -23.77
N ARG A 92 -0.33 -2.25 -24.70
CA ARG A 92 -0.99 -1.25 -25.52
C ARG A 92 -0.44 -1.25 -26.92
N GLN A 93 -1.29 -0.89 -27.89
CA GLN A 93 -0.84 -0.71 -29.25
C GLN A 93 -0.11 0.63 -29.36
N VAL A 94 1.06 0.62 -30.00
CA VAL A 94 1.78 1.82 -30.37
C VAL A 94 1.87 1.90 -31.89
N ASP A 95 1.64 3.10 -32.40
CA ASP A 95 1.68 3.42 -33.83
C ASP A 95 3.13 3.47 -34.34
#